data_AF-G8JVV3-F1
#
_entry.id   AF-G8JVV3-F1
#
_cell.length_a   1.000
_cell.length_b   1.000
_cell.length_c   1.000
_cell.angle_alpha   90.00
_cell.angle_beta   90.00
_cell.angle_gamma   90.00
#
_symmetry.space_group_name_H-M   'P 1'
#
loop_
_entity.id
_entity.type
_entity.pdbx_description
1 polymer ?
#
loop_
_entity_poly.entity_id
_entity_poly.type
_entity_poly.pdbx_seq_one_letter_code
_entity_poly.pdbx_strand_id
1 'polypeptide(L)' 'MAFKLYNILFKRNSVFVGTIFASAFVFQAVFDNAVTSWYESHNKGKLWKDVKLKLMDSADDDDEDDE' A
#
# COMPACT_ATOMS: atom_id res chain seq x y z
N MET A 1 -18.65 2.47 24.12
CA MET A 1 -18.30 2.32 22.69
C MET A 1 -18.69 0.93 22.16
N ALA A 2 -18.10 -0.15 22.69
CA ALA A 2 -18.32 -1.53 22.22
C ALA A 2 -19.79 -1.99 22.20
N PHE A 3 -20.57 -1.67 23.25
CA PHE A 3 -22.00 -2.02 23.30
C PHE A 3 -22.84 -1.37 22.18
N LYS A 4 -22.50 -0.13 21.79
CA LYS A 4 -23.20 0.58 20.70
C LYS A 4 -22.83 -0.04 19.35
N LEU A 5 -21.56 -0.34 19.14
CA LEU A 5 -21.06 -0.98 17.92
C LEU A 5 -21.69 -2.36 17.71
N TYR A 6 -21.78 -3.16 18.77
CA TYR A 6 -22.42 -4.48 18.74
C TYR A 6 -23.88 -4.41 18.30
N ASN A 7 -24.67 -3.53 18.91
CA ASN A 7 -26.10 -3.41 18.57
C ASN A 7 -26.35 -2.88 17.15
N ILE A 8 -25.44 -2.07 16.62
CA ILE A 8 -25.57 -1.46 15.28
C ILE A 8 -25.08 -2.41 14.19
N LEU A 9 -23.90 -3.01 14.34
CA LEU A 9 -23.22 -3.74 13.26
C LEU A 9 -23.28 -5.26 13.41
N PHE A 10 -23.30 -5.78 14.64
CA PHE A 10 -23.05 -7.21 14.90
C PHE A 10 -24.27 -8.00 15.38
N LYS A 11 -25.35 -7.33 15.82
CA LYS A 11 -26.55 -7.99 16.37
C LYS A 11 -27.48 -8.58 15.30
N ARG A 12 -27.51 -8.03 14.09
CA ARG A 12 -28.37 -8.48 12.98
C ARG A 12 -27.52 -9.11 11.88
N ASN A 13 -27.73 -10.40 11.59
CA ASN A 13 -26.94 -11.15 10.60
C ASN A 13 -26.85 -10.45 9.23
N SER A 14 -27.96 -9.89 8.72
CA SER A 14 -27.96 -9.17 7.44
C SER A 14 -27.10 -7.91 7.45
N VAL A 15 -27.05 -7.18 8.56
CA VAL A 15 -26.22 -5.99 8.72
C VAL A 15 -24.76 -6.38 8.96
N PHE A 16 -24.54 -7.46 9.71
CA PHE A 16 -23.22 -8.02 9.99
C PHE A 16 -22.47 -8.39 8.71
N VAL A 17 -23.07 -9.23 7.85
CA VAL A 17 -22.44 -9.66 6.60
C VAL A 17 -22.16 -8.47 5.67
N GLY A 18 -23.12 -7.53 5.55
CA GLY A 18 -22.91 -6.31 4.77
C GLY A 18 -21.77 -5.44 5.31
N THR A 19 -21.65 -5.33 6.64
CA THR A 19 -20.55 -4.62 7.30
C THR A 19 -19.21 -5.28 7.01
N ILE A 20 -19.13 -6.62 7.08
CA ILE A 20 -17.91 -7.36 6.77
C ILE A 20 -17.49 -7.09 5.32
N PHE A 21 -18.39 -7.22 4.34
CA PHE A 21 -18.05 -6.96 2.94
C PHE A 21 -17.63 -5.52 2.70
N ALA A 22 -18.37 -4.54 3.21
CA ALA A 22 -18.00 -3.12 3.06
C ALA A 22 -16.61 -2.85 3.67
N SER A 23 -16.35 -3.38 4.87
CA SER A 23 -15.05 -3.23 5.52
C SER A 23 -13.93 -3.93 4.77
N ALA A 24 -14.17 -5.10 4.16
CA ALA A 24 -13.18 -5.83 3.38
C ALA A 24 -12.73 -5.03 2.15
N PHE A 25 -13.65 -4.38 1.42
CA PHE A 25 -13.29 -3.53 0.28
C PHE A 25 -12.41 -2.35 0.68
N VAL A 26 -12.77 -1.66 1.77
CA VAL A 26 -11.98 -0.52 2.27
C VAL A 26 -10.64 -1.01 2.81
N PHE A 27 -10.64 -2.11 3.58
CA PHE A 27 -9.45 -2.70 4.17
C PHE A 27 -8.46 -3.12 3.10
N GLN A 28 -8.90 -3.78 2.03
CA GLN A 28 -8.02 -4.24 0.96
C GLN A 28 -7.22 -3.07 0.37
N ALA A 29 -7.89 -1.99 -0.03
CA ALA A 29 -7.21 -0.84 -0.64
C ALA A 29 -6.23 -0.17 0.33
N VAL A 30 -6.63 0.04 1.58
CA VAL A 30 -5.78 0.69 2.57
C VAL A 30 -4.59 -0.19 2.94
N PHE A 31 -4.83 -1.47 3.16
CA PHE A 31 -3.80 -2.43 3.58
C PHE A 31 -2.76 -2.66 2.49
N ASP A 32 -3.18 -2.84 1.25
CA ASP A 32 -2.28 -3.04 0.11
C ASP A 32 -1.31 -1.86 -0.07
N ASN A 33 -1.84 -0.63 -0.06
CA ASN A 33 -1.03 0.58 -0.16
C ASN A 33 -0.08 0.74 1.04
N ALA A 34 -0.60 0.50 2.25
CA ALA A 34 0.20 0.65 3.47
C ALA A 34 1.37 -0.34 3.52
N VAL A 35 1.11 -1.61 3.21
CA VAL A 35 2.15 -2.65 3.21
C VAL A 35 3.12 -2.44 2.07
N THR A 36 2.65 -2.07 0.88
CA THR A 36 3.53 -1.75 -0.25
C THR A 36 4.45 -0.58 0.09
N SER A 37 3.90 0.51 0.62
CA SER A 37 4.70 1.67 1.02
C SER A 37 5.75 1.32 2.09
N TRP A 38 5.35 0.54 3.09
CA TRP A 38 6.29 0.04 4.10
C TRP A 38 7.38 -0.84 3.50
N TYR A 39 7.02 -1.77 2.61
CA TYR A 39 7.95 -2.69 1.98
C TYR A 39 8.97 -1.96 1.11
N GLU A 40 8.52 -1.00 0.31
CA GLU A 40 9.38 -0.18 -0.53
C GLU A 40 10.32 0.71 0.29
N SER A 41 9.80 1.34 1.35
CA SER A 41 10.62 2.12 2.28
C SER A 41 11.68 1.27 2.95
N HIS A 42 11.32 0.06 3.41
CA HIS A 42 12.23 -0.85 4.08
C HIS A 42 13.32 -1.41 3.15
N ASN A 43 13.00 -1.60 1.86
CA ASN A 43 13.94 -2.15 0.88
C ASN A 43 14.61 -1.09 0.00
N LYS A 44 14.45 0.20 0.29
CA LYS A 44 14.95 1.31 -0.52
C LYS A 44 16.40 1.10 -0.95
N GLY A 45 16.67 1.28 -2.24
CA GLY A 45 17.98 1.10 -2.87
C GLY A 45 18.26 -0.34 -3.33
N LYS A 46 17.41 -1.31 -2.96
CA LYS A 46 17.49 -2.70 -3.41
C LYS A 46 16.43 -3.04 -4.44
N LEU A 47 15.36 -2.24 -4.57
CA LEU A 47 14.32 -2.50 -5.57
C LEU A 47 14.85 -2.18 -6.96
N TRP A 48 14.41 -2.94 -7.96
CA TRP A 48 14.78 -2.69 -9.35
C TRP A 48 14.49 -1.25 -9.79
N LYS A 49 13.36 -0.66 -9.34
CA LYS A 49 13.03 0.74 -9.62
C LYS A 49 14.07 1.74 -9.10
N ASP A 50 14.71 1.44 -7.97
CA ASP A 50 15.74 2.30 -7.38
C ASP A 50 17.10 2.09 -8.08
N VAL A 51 17.42 0.84 -8.45
CA VAL A 51 18.65 0.48 -9.16
C VAL A 51 18.64 1.02 -10.59
N LYS A 52 17.53 0.82 -11.31
CA LYS A 52 17.36 1.30 -12.68
C LYS A 52 17.49 2.83 -12.75
N LEU A 53 16.91 3.55 -11.79
CA LEU A 53 17.02 5.02 -11.75
C LEU A 53 18.48 5.46 -11.70
N LYS A 54 19.29 4.83 -10.85
CA LYS A 54 20.74 5.12 -10.78
C LYS A 54 21.48 4.78 -12.07
N LEU A 55 21.15 3.67 -12.71
CA LEU A 55 21.81 3.24 -13.95
C LEU A 55 21.51 4.17 -15.13
N MET A 56 20.31 4.74 -15.18
CA MET A 56 19.95 5.72 -16.22
C MET A 56 20.64 7.06 -15.97
N ASP A 57 20.64 7.53 -14.72
CA ASP A 57 21.33 8.76 -14.31
C ASP A 57 22.83 8.70 -14.64
N SER A 58 23.50 7.58 -14.31
CA SER A 58 24.92 7.39 -14.66
C SER A 58 25.18 7.28 -16.16
N ALA A 59 24.22 6.84 -16.96
CA ALA A 59 24.39 6.78 -18.41
C ALA A 59 24.27 8.18 -19.05
N ASP A 60 23.35 9.01 -18.55
CA ASP A 60 23.23 10.41 -19.00
C ASP A 60 24.46 11.25 -18.57
N ASP A 61 25.01 11.02 -17.35
CA ASP A 61 26.24 11.67 -16.89
C ASP A 61 27.48 11.29 -17.73
N ASP A 62 27.62 10.00 -18.10
CA ASP A 62 28.74 9.53 -18.94
C ASP A 62 28.68 10.13 -20.36
N ASP A 63 27.48 10.38 -20.91
CA ASP A 63 27.29 11.01 -22.22
C ASP A 63 27.56 12.54 -22.20
N GLU A 64 27.39 13.24 -21.06
CA GLU A 64 27.73 14.66 -20.90
C GLU A 64 29.24 14.91 -20.72
N ASP A 65 29.99 13.97 -20.13
CA ASP A 65 31.45 14.09 -19.96
C ASP A 65 32.26 13.79 -21.24
N ASP A 66 31.64 13.14 -22.25
CA ASP A 66 32.26 12.78 -23.54
C ASP A 66 32.00 13.81 -24.68
N GLU A 67 31.25 14.91 -24.45
CA GLU A 67 31.09 16.08 -25.36
C GLU A 67 32.03 17.27 -25.03
#